data_AF-A0A940Q1J9-F1
#
_entry.id   AF-A0A940Q1J9-F1
#
_cell.length_a   1.000
_cell.length_b   1.000
_cell.length_c   1.000
_cell.angle_alpha   90.00
_cell.angle_beta   90.00
_cell.angle_gamma   90.00
#
_symmetry.space_group_name_H-M   'P 1'
#
loop_
_entity.id
_entity.type
_entity.pdbx_description
1 polymer ?
#
loop_
_entity_poly.entity_id
_entity_poly.type
_entity_poly.pdbx_seq_one_letter_code
_entity_poly.pdbx_strand_id
1 'polypeptide(L)'
;MKNSIFKVIAPILLTAGITACSVTDLTPPPQPKLSGGFTCECTVTADIIPPGETTECLTEFVFSGSLKRLGTGFYELSLTSPETLSGMKISARDGDISSSLGELSMDISSEDMPDRSPVTAVFTSIDTLCSAFENGGELVSGEDGGWLYTSEDISAVFDSEGYMISLETAIPSVRAEFSAYEQTECVSSSESVSETAPEETHITSSETTAACTTVQTEVISETSPVHTAMTEAASDTAVSSQETTVTTVPVTTME
;
A
#
# COMPACT_ATOMS: atom_id res chain seq x y z
N MET A 1 48.74 41.85 73.17
CA MET A 1 47.35 42.32 72.95
C MET A 1 46.93 41.88 71.57
N LYS A 2 45.95 40.99 71.53
CA LYS A 2 45.38 40.30 70.37
C LYS A 2 44.18 41.11 69.88
N ASN A 3 44.24 41.69 68.68
CA ASN A 3 43.03 42.15 67.98
C ASN A 3 43.00 41.53 66.58
N SER A 4 42.34 40.37 66.50
CA SER A 4 41.86 39.76 65.27
C SER A 4 40.74 40.61 64.66
N ILE A 5 40.81 40.90 63.37
CA ILE A 5 39.63 41.29 62.59
C ILE A 5 39.57 40.34 61.40
N PHE A 6 38.95 39.18 61.63
CA PHE A 6 38.53 38.24 60.60
C PHE A 6 37.26 38.83 59.95
N LYS A 7 37.39 39.36 58.74
CA LYS A 7 36.23 39.72 57.92
C LYS A 7 35.65 38.44 57.34
N VAL A 8 34.57 37.96 57.95
CA VAL A 8 33.70 36.90 57.42
C VAL A 8 32.97 37.46 56.20
N ILE A 9 33.38 37.03 55.01
CA ILE A 9 32.60 37.22 53.78
C ILE A 9 31.52 36.14 53.81
N ALA A 10 30.31 36.52 54.19
CA ALA A 10 29.13 35.66 54.07
C ALA A 10 28.77 35.52 52.58
N PRO A 11 28.69 34.31 52.01
CA PRO A 11 28.08 34.13 50.71
C PRO A 11 26.56 34.32 50.86
N ILE A 12 26.02 35.34 50.19
CA ILE A 12 24.57 35.52 50.01
C ILE A 12 24.12 34.38 49.09
N LEU A 13 23.59 33.31 49.69
CA LEU A 13 22.85 32.28 48.97
C LEU A 13 21.55 32.92 48.48
N LEU A 14 21.54 33.35 47.21
CA LEU A 14 20.31 33.74 46.52
C LEU A 14 19.58 32.44 46.12
N THR A 15 18.72 31.93 47.01
CA THR A 15 17.79 30.86 46.66
C THR A 15 16.74 31.42 45.70
N ALA A 16 17.02 31.33 44.40
CA ALA A 16 15.99 31.44 43.38
C ALA A 16 15.04 30.25 43.57
N GLY A 17 13.82 30.52 44.00
CA GLY A 17 12.74 29.54 44.02
C GLY A 17 12.50 29.10 42.58
N ILE A 18 12.95 27.90 42.25
CA ILE A 18 12.48 27.17 41.08
C ILE A 18 11.05 26.78 41.46
N THR A 19 10.07 27.57 40.99
CA THR A 19 8.69 27.11 40.94
C THR A 19 8.71 25.91 40.01
N ALA A 20 8.71 24.72 40.60
CA ALA A 20 8.45 23.49 39.89
C ALA A 20 7.04 23.65 39.31
N CYS A 21 6.96 23.94 38.01
CA CYS A 21 5.76 23.63 37.25
C CYS A 21 5.49 22.15 37.53
N SER A 22 4.34 21.87 38.12
CA SER A 22 3.80 20.54 38.31
C SER A 22 4.08 19.76 37.04
N VAL A 23 4.91 18.72 37.15
CA VAL A 23 5.13 17.76 36.09
C VAL A 23 3.74 17.20 35.80
N THR A 24 3.13 17.63 34.69
CA THR A 24 2.09 16.85 34.04
C THR A 24 2.70 15.48 33.87
N ASP A 25 2.07 14.42 34.38
CA ASP A 25 2.52 13.03 34.18
C ASP A 25 2.61 12.80 32.67
N LEU A 26 3.79 13.03 32.09
CA LEU A 26 4.07 12.74 30.71
C LEU A 26 4.33 11.25 30.69
N THR A 27 3.29 10.48 30.38
CA THR A 27 3.46 9.09 29.94
C THR A 27 4.57 9.10 28.90
N PRO A 28 5.64 8.30 29.05
CA PRO A 28 6.70 8.28 28.06
C PRO A 28 6.15 7.85 26.68
N PRO A 29 6.76 8.31 25.58
CA PRO A 29 6.38 7.84 24.26
C PRO A 29 6.43 6.31 24.19
N PRO A 30 5.41 5.65 23.60
CA PRO A 30 5.43 4.22 23.42
C PRO A 30 6.52 3.86 22.42
N GLN A 31 7.05 2.64 22.53
CA GLN A 31 7.94 2.12 21.51
C GLN A 31 7.10 1.70 20.29
N PRO A 32 7.35 2.23 19.08
CA PRO A 32 6.64 1.80 17.88
C PRO A 32 6.81 0.30 17.63
N LYS A 33 5.70 -0.40 17.41
CA LYS A 33 5.65 -1.84 17.12
C LYS A 33 5.72 -2.12 15.61
N LEU A 34 6.67 -1.47 14.94
CA LEU A 34 6.93 -1.67 13.51
C LEU A 34 8.09 -2.64 13.26
N SER A 35 8.85 -2.99 14.30
CA SER A 35 9.94 -3.95 14.21
C SER A 35 9.39 -5.37 14.02
N GLY A 36 9.85 -6.04 12.95
CA GLY A 36 9.45 -7.40 12.62
C GLY A 36 8.20 -7.50 11.72
N GLY A 37 7.64 -8.71 11.64
CA GLY A 37 6.44 -8.97 10.86
C GLY A 37 5.16 -8.59 11.62
N PHE A 38 4.13 -8.19 10.88
CA PHE A 38 2.80 -7.96 11.44
C PHE A 38 1.73 -8.15 10.37
N THR A 39 0.51 -8.41 10.82
CA THR A 39 -0.72 -8.34 10.01
C THR A 39 -1.64 -7.29 10.61
N CYS A 40 -2.36 -6.55 9.78
CA CYS A 40 -3.35 -5.56 10.20
C CYS A 40 -4.42 -5.39 9.12
N GLU A 41 -5.59 -4.91 9.51
CA GLU A 41 -6.56 -4.39 8.56
C GLU A 41 -6.21 -2.94 8.21
N CYS A 42 -6.29 -2.61 6.93
CA CYS A 42 -6.01 -1.26 6.43
C CYS A 42 -7.12 -0.73 5.53
N THR A 43 -7.35 0.57 5.60
CA THR A 43 -8.13 1.33 4.61
C THR A 43 -7.24 2.43 4.06
N VAL A 44 -7.11 2.50 2.75
CA VAL A 44 -6.24 3.44 2.04
C VAL A 44 -7.09 4.32 1.15
N THR A 45 -7.00 5.62 1.36
CA THR A 45 -7.54 6.66 0.50
C THR A 45 -6.37 7.33 -0.22
N ALA A 46 -6.45 7.43 -1.54
CA ALA A 46 -5.40 8.03 -2.35
C ALA A 46 -5.98 8.88 -3.48
N ASP A 47 -5.31 9.99 -3.79
CA ASP A 47 -5.62 10.78 -4.97
C ASP A 47 -4.87 10.22 -6.18
N ILE A 48 -5.60 9.63 -7.12
CA ILE A 48 -5.04 9.02 -8.33
C ILE A 48 -5.44 9.80 -9.58
N ILE A 49 -4.63 9.68 -10.63
CA ILE A 49 -5.02 10.10 -11.98
C ILE A 49 -5.59 8.85 -12.67
N PRO A 50 -6.88 8.84 -13.03
CA PRO A 50 -7.48 7.71 -13.73
C PRO A 50 -6.77 7.42 -15.06
N PRO A 51 -6.73 6.15 -15.51
CA PRO A 51 -6.13 5.81 -16.80
C PRO A 51 -6.86 6.54 -17.93
N GLY A 52 -6.10 7.23 -18.78
CA GLY A 52 -6.62 8.00 -19.91
C GLY A 52 -6.89 9.48 -19.61
N GLU A 53 -6.75 9.92 -18.36
CA GLU A 53 -6.90 11.32 -17.95
C GLU A 53 -5.55 12.05 -17.88
N THR A 54 -5.61 13.39 -17.89
CA THR A 54 -4.42 14.24 -17.73
C THR A 54 -4.08 14.45 -16.25
N THR A 55 -2.84 14.88 -15.98
CA THR A 55 -2.25 14.99 -14.63
C THR A 55 -2.93 15.95 -13.66
N GLU A 56 -3.98 16.67 -14.08
CA GLU A 56 -4.72 17.62 -13.25
C GLU A 56 -6.07 17.08 -12.75
N CYS A 57 -6.52 15.91 -13.23
CA CYS A 57 -7.78 15.29 -12.83
C CYS A 57 -7.55 14.25 -11.72
N LEU A 58 -7.19 14.72 -10.53
CA LEU A 58 -7.10 13.85 -9.35
C LEU A 58 -8.50 13.39 -8.93
N THR A 59 -8.64 12.08 -8.74
CA THR A 59 -9.84 11.43 -8.23
C THR A 59 -9.48 10.66 -6.97
N GLU A 60 -10.31 10.78 -5.95
CA GLU A 60 -10.18 9.98 -4.73
C GLU A 60 -10.47 8.50 -5.07
N PHE A 61 -9.54 7.64 -4.69
CA PHE A 61 -9.66 6.20 -4.80
C PHE A 61 -9.45 5.58 -3.42
N VAL A 62 -10.44 4.78 -3.00
CA VAL A 62 -10.43 4.13 -1.69
C VAL A 62 -10.44 2.62 -1.86
N PHE A 63 -9.52 1.94 -1.19
CA PHE A 63 -9.49 0.48 -1.09
C PHE A 63 -9.22 0.05 0.36
N SER A 64 -9.65 -1.16 0.72
CA SER A 64 -9.37 -1.73 2.03
C SER A 64 -9.04 -3.21 1.92
N GLY A 65 -8.34 -3.72 2.93
CA GLY A 65 -7.89 -5.10 2.94
C GLY A 65 -7.00 -5.44 4.12
N SER A 66 -6.56 -6.70 4.14
CA SER A 66 -5.63 -7.21 5.13
C SER A 66 -4.20 -7.05 4.63
N LEU A 67 -3.41 -6.24 5.32
CA LEU A 67 -1.99 -5.99 5.05
C LEU A 67 -1.14 -6.85 5.97
N LYS A 68 -0.17 -7.55 5.40
CA LYS A 68 0.80 -8.35 6.12
C LYS A 68 2.21 -7.95 5.70
N ARG A 69 2.99 -7.48 6.67
CA ARG A 69 4.42 -7.23 6.53
C ARG A 69 5.19 -8.44 7.02
N LEU A 70 6.09 -8.96 6.19
CA LEU A 70 6.96 -10.10 6.51
C LEU A 70 8.38 -9.66 6.88
N GLY A 71 8.75 -8.45 6.47
CA GLY A 71 10.06 -7.83 6.65
C GLY A 71 10.17 -6.60 5.75
N THR A 72 11.31 -5.92 5.79
CA THR A 72 11.58 -4.75 4.94
C THR A 72 11.54 -5.13 3.48
N GLY A 73 10.65 -4.51 2.69
CA GLY A 73 10.44 -4.82 1.28
C GLY A 73 9.60 -6.07 1.00
N PHE A 74 9.05 -6.75 2.02
CA PHE A 74 8.24 -7.96 1.87
C PHE A 74 6.83 -7.74 2.44
N TYR A 75 5.85 -7.65 1.53
CA TYR A 75 4.47 -7.36 1.88
C TYR A 75 3.49 -8.26 1.13
N GLU A 76 2.38 -8.59 1.79
CA GLU A 76 1.20 -9.20 1.19
C GLU A 76 -0.01 -8.33 1.53
N LEU A 77 -0.83 -7.98 0.55
CA LEU A 77 -2.07 -7.22 0.72
C LEU A 77 -3.21 -7.98 0.06
N SER A 78 -4.21 -8.39 0.85
CA SER A 78 -5.42 -9.03 0.36
C SER A 78 -6.58 -8.05 0.40
N LEU A 79 -7.03 -7.60 -0.77
CA LEU A 79 -8.10 -6.61 -0.87
C LEU A 79 -9.47 -7.22 -0.58
N THR A 80 -10.25 -6.49 0.20
CA THR A 80 -11.63 -6.83 0.55
C THR A 80 -12.63 -5.84 -0.03
N SER A 81 -12.19 -4.60 -0.32
CA SER A 81 -12.99 -3.53 -0.91
C SER A 81 -12.13 -2.68 -1.86
N PRO A 82 -12.70 -2.12 -2.95
CA PRO A 82 -14.09 -2.25 -3.42
C PRO A 82 -14.41 -3.66 -3.96
N GLU A 83 -15.69 -3.96 -4.19
CA GLU A 83 -16.15 -5.27 -4.70
C GLU A 83 -15.43 -5.69 -6.00
N THR A 84 -15.10 -4.72 -6.87
CA THR A 84 -14.39 -4.95 -8.13
C THR A 84 -12.95 -5.43 -7.96
N LEU A 85 -12.34 -5.19 -6.79
CA LEU A 85 -10.99 -5.62 -6.45
C LEU A 85 -10.98 -6.66 -5.33
N SER A 86 -12.14 -7.03 -4.79
CA SER A 86 -12.26 -7.95 -3.68
C SER A 86 -11.71 -9.33 -4.07
N GLY A 87 -10.85 -9.89 -3.21
CA GLY A 87 -10.14 -11.14 -3.48
C GLY A 87 -8.85 -10.97 -4.29
N MET A 88 -8.52 -9.76 -4.76
CA MET A 88 -7.21 -9.49 -5.34
C MET A 88 -6.13 -9.53 -4.26
N LYS A 89 -5.06 -10.27 -4.51
CA LYS A 89 -3.88 -10.34 -3.65
C LYS A 89 -2.72 -9.68 -4.34
N ILE A 90 -2.09 -8.74 -3.66
CA ILE A 90 -0.88 -8.05 -4.09
C ILE A 90 0.26 -8.53 -3.21
N SER A 91 1.37 -8.95 -3.80
CA SER A 91 2.59 -9.27 -3.06
C SER A 91 3.71 -8.38 -3.54
N ALA A 92 4.47 -7.80 -2.62
CA ALA A 92 5.67 -7.04 -2.92
C ALA A 92 6.88 -7.78 -2.34
N ARG A 93 7.93 -7.91 -3.15
CA ARG A 93 9.20 -8.53 -2.77
C ARG A 93 10.35 -7.75 -3.40
N ASP A 94 11.16 -7.10 -2.56
CA ASP A 94 12.37 -6.37 -2.97
C ASP A 94 12.12 -5.37 -4.13
N GLY A 95 10.94 -4.74 -4.14
CA GLY A 95 10.52 -3.77 -5.14
C GLY A 95 9.64 -4.36 -6.26
N ASP A 96 9.77 -5.65 -6.57
CA ASP A 96 8.90 -6.30 -7.54
C ASP A 96 7.50 -6.52 -6.95
N ILE A 97 6.47 -6.30 -7.75
CA ILE A 97 5.08 -6.44 -7.32
C ILE A 97 4.37 -7.45 -8.22
N SER A 98 3.77 -8.44 -7.59
CA SER A 98 2.86 -9.37 -8.23
C SER A 98 1.43 -9.15 -7.74
N SER A 99 0.47 -9.40 -8.61
CA SER A 99 -0.95 -9.36 -8.29
C SER A 99 -1.63 -10.63 -8.79
N SER A 100 -2.63 -11.11 -8.05
CA SER A 100 -3.42 -12.27 -8.44
C SER A 100 -4.89 -12.11 -8.07
N LEU A 101 -5.77 -12.62 -8.92
CA LEU A 101 -7.21 -12.71 -8.69
C LEU A 101 -7.70 -14.09 -9.16
N GLY A 102 -7.86 -15.02 -8.22
CA GLY A 102 -8.12 -16.42 -8.54
C GLY A 102 -6.91 -17.08 -9.24
N GLU A 103 -7.12 -17.58 -10.45
CA GLU A 103 -6.04 -18.18 -11.28
C GLU A 103 -5.32 -17.15 -12.16
N LEU A 104 -5.87 -15.94 -12.30
CA LEU A 104 -5.23 -14.88 -13.05
C LEU A 104 -4.11 -14.26 -12.21
N SER A 105 -2.91 -14.19 -12.76
CA SER A 105 -1.75 -13.53 -12.15
C SER A 105 -1.13 -12.54 -13.13
N MET A 106 -0.62 -11.44 -12.59
CA MET A 106 0.10 -10.41 -13.33
C MET A 106 1.28 -9.95 -12.48
N ASP A 107 2.48 -10.05 -13.06
CA ASP A 107 3.72 -9.58 -12.46
C ASP A 107 4.13 -8.25 -13.09
N ILE A 108 4.54 -7.31 -12.26
CA ILE A 108 4.99 -5.97 -12.66
C ILE A 108 6.34 -5.75 -11.97
N SER A 109 7.40 -5.53 -12.76
CA SER A 109 8.69 -5.19 -12.16
C SER A 109 8.68 -3.77 -11.62
N SER A 110 9.51 -3.53 -10.60
CA SER A 110 9.69 -2.21 -9.99
C SER A 110 9.95 -1.07 -10.99
N GLU A 111 10.62 -1.35 -12.11
CA GLU A 111 10.93 -0.37 -13.16
C GLU A 111 9.72 0.07 -14.00
N ASP A 112 8.68 -0.76 -14.06
CA ASP A 112 7.45 -0.50 -14.82
C ASP A 112 6.31 0.03 -13.94
N MET A 113 6.54 0.10 -12.63
CA MET A 113 5.55 0.61 -11.68
C MET A 113 5.39 2.12 -11.84
N PRO A 114 4.14 2.64 -11.82
CA PRO A 114 3.93 4.08 -11.77
C PRO A 114 4.57 4.67 -10.50
N ASP A 115 5.36 5.75 -10.68
CA ASP A 115 6.00 6.50 -9.58
C ASP A 115 5.02 6.94 -8.47
N ARG A 116 3.72 6.97 -8.77
CA ARG A 116 2.63 7.40 -7.89
C ARG A 116 1.67 6.28 -7.48
N SER A 117 2.12 5.03 -7.46
CA SER A 117 1.30 3.93 -6.95
C SER A 117 0.98 4.13 -5.45
N PRO A 118 -0.31 4.12 -5.05
CA PRO A 118 -0.67 4.26 -3.64
C PRO A 118 -0.18 3.10 -2.77
N VAL A 119 -0.17 1.89 -3.34
CA VAL A 119 0.24 0.67 -2.62
C VAL A 119 1.73 0.71 -2.30
N THR A 120 2.56 1.07 -3.29
CA THR A 120 4.02 1.21 -3.07
C THR A 120 4.30 2.31 -2.06
N ALA A 121 3.60 3.45 -2.15
CA ALA A 121 3.77 4.57 -1.23
C ALA A 121 3.51 4.16 0.23
N VAL A 122 2.47 3.36 0.49
CA VAL A 122 2.22 2.81 1.83
C VAL A 122 3.37 1.90 2.28
N PHE A 123 3.79 0.95 1.45
CA PHE A 123 4.85 -0.01 1.82
C PHE A 123 6.18 0.70 2.10
N THR A 124 6.61 1.59 1.20
CA THR A 124 7.86 2.32 1.32
C THR A 124 7.85 3.26 2.52
N SER A 125 6.70 3.85 2.84
CA SER A 125 6.57 4.74 4.00
C SER A 125 6.64 3.97 5.31
N ILE A 126 6.03 2.77 5.38
CA ILE A 126 6.19 1.88 6.54
C ILE A 126 7.66 1.49 6.72
N ASP A 127 8.36 1.12 5.66
CA ASP A 127 9.79 0.79 5.75
C ASP A 127 10.67 2.00 6.12
N THR A 128 10.31 3.19 5.65
CA THR A 128 10.98 4.44 6.04
C THR A 128 10.78 4.73 7.52
N LEU A 129 9.56 4.54 8.05
CA LEU A 129 9.28 4.66 9.49
C LEU A 129 10.08 3.64 10.30
N CYS A 130 10.11 2.37 9.88
CA CYS A 130 10.94 1.34 10.51
C CYS A 130 12.40 1.80 10.61
N SER A 131 12.97 2.24 9.49
CA SER A 131 14.35 2.74 9.45
C SER A 131 14.54 3.97 10.33
N ALA A 132 13.60 4.91 10.32
CA ALA A 132 13.68 6.10 11.17
C ALA A 132 13.77 5.73 12.65
N PHE A 133 12.93 4.81 13.13
CA PHE A 133 12.94 4.38 14.53
C PHE A 133 14.16 3.55 14.90
N GLU A 134 14.70 2.73 13.99
CA GLU A 134 15.98 2.06 14.18
C GLU A 134 17.15 3.05 14.32
N ASN A 135 17.05 4.22 13.68
CA ASN A 135 18.04 5.28 13.71
C ASN A 135 17.75 6.36 14.76
N GLY A 136 16.88 6.09 15.74
CA GLY A 136 16.60 7.00 16.85
C GLY A 136 15.54 8.06 16.58
N GLY A 137 14.64 7.82 15.62
CA GLY A 137 13.41 8.60 15.48
C GLY A 137 12.58 8.57 16.77
N GLU A 138 12.01 9.70 17.14
CA GLU A 138 11.24 9.85 18.38
C GLU A 138 9.79 10.21 18.07
N LEU A 139 8.89 9.67 18.88
CA LEU A 139 7.48 10.06 18.85
C LEU A 139 7.28 11.29 19.75
N VAL A 140 6.44 12.21 19.30
CA VAL A 140 6.01 13.38 20.07
C VAL A 140 4.54 13.25 20.45
N SER A 141 4.11 13.86 21.55
CA SER A 141 2.71 13.83 21.95
C SER A 141 1.86 14.62 20.94
N GLY A 142 0.79 14.01 20.42
CA GLY A 142 -0.21 14.62 19.54
C GLY A 142 -1.43 15.17 20.28
N GLU A 143 -2.35 15.79 19.52
CA GLU A 143 -3.48 16.58 20.07
C GLU A 143 -4.59 15.76 20.76
N ASP A 144 -4.65 14.45 20.58
CA ASP A 144 -5.72 13.58 21.12
C ASP A 144 -5.20 12.40 21.96
N GLY A 145 -3.99 12.53 22.53
CA GLY A 145 -3.34 11.43 23.28
C GLY A 145 -2.74 10.33 22.39
N GLY A 146 -2.81 10.51 21.07
CA GLY A 146 -1.98 9.79 20.10
C GLY A 146 -0.55 10.31 20.10
N TRP A 147 0.34 9.52 19.50
CA TRP A 147 1.76 9.82 19.40
C TRP A 147 2.13 10.02 17.93
N LEU A 148 2.75 11.15 17.62
CA LEU A 148 3.01 11.59 16.25
C LEU A 148 4.48 11.37 15.88
N TYR A 149 4.69 10.90 14.66
CA TYR A 149 5.94 11.02 13.93
C TYR A 149 5.71 11.89 12.70
N THR A 150 6.60 12.84 12.42
CA THR A 150 6.52 13.67 11.21
C THR A 150 7.91 13.85 10.63
N SER A 151 8.00 13.69 9.31
CA SER A 151 9.16 13.96 8.47
C SER A 151 8.73 14.84 7.28
N GLU A 152 9.60 15.07 6.31
CA GLU A 152 9.28 15.92 5.14
C GLU A 152 8.07 15.41 4.35
N ASP A 153 8.01 14.09 4.12
CA ASP A 153 7.00 13.48 3.24
C ASP A 153 6.04 12.53 3.96
N ILE A 154 6.30 12.16 5.21
CA ILE A 154 5.54 11.17 5.98
C ILE A 154 5.08 11.75 7.31
N SER A 155 3.79 11.61 7.60
CA SER A 155 3.20 11.83 8.92
C SER A 155 2.53 10.53 9.39
N ALA A 156 2.78 10.09 10.62
CA ALA A 156 2.19 8.86 11.15
C ALA A 156 1.77 9.04 12.60
N VAL A 157 0.61 8.50 12.95
CA VAL A 157 0.07 8.52 14.32
C VAL A 157 0.07 7.12 14.89
N PHE A 158 0.43 7.00 16.17
CA PHE A 158 0.51 5.78 16.93
C PHE A 158 -0.39 5.88 18.18
N ASP A 159 -0.95 4.75 18.58
CA ASP A 159 -1.67 4.65 19.84
C ASP A 159 -0.72 4.53 21.05
N SER A 160 -1.29 4.46 22.26
CA SER A 160 -0.52 4.29 23.50
C SER A 160 0.20 2.94 23.62
N GLU A 161 -0.14 1.96 22.81
CA GLU A 161 0.48 0.64 22.78
C GLU A 161 1.61 0.54 21.73
N GLY A 162 1.82 1.60 20.94
CA GLY A 162 2.82 1.67 19.89
C GLY A 162 2.37 1.12 18.54
N TYR A 163 1.08 0.82 18.35
CA TYR A 163 0.55 0.46 17.02
C TYR A 163 0.26 1.71 16.20
N MET A 164 0.64 1.68 14.93
CA MET A 164 0.36 2.76 13.99
C MET A 164 -1.14 2.75 13.66
N ILE A 165 -1.82 3.88 13.83
CA ILE A 165 -3.26 4.01 13.54
C ILE A 165 -3.51 4.77 12.24
N SER A 166 -2.59 5.66 11.85
CA SER A 166 -2.67 6.36 10.57
C SER A 166 -1.29 6.65 9.99
N LEU A 167 -1.26 6.77 8.67
CA LEU A 167 -0.10 7.13 7.85
C LEU A 167 -0.57 8.06 6.74
N GLU A 168 0.13 9.18 6.55
CA GLU A 168 -0.12 10.12 5.48
C GLU A 168 1.17 10.39 4.70
N THR A 169 1.07 10.44 3.37
CA THR A 169 2.15 10.82 2.47
C THR A 169 1.74 11.99 1.59
N ALA A 170 2.68 12.89 1.28
CA ALA A 170 2.40 14.05 0.43
C ALA A 170 2.34 13.70 -1.06
N ILE A 171 3.24 12.82 -1.54
CA ILE A 171 3.35 12.46 -2.97
C ILE A 171 3.65 10.95 -3.12
N PRO A 172 2.73 10.15 -3.68
CA PRO A 172 1.33 10.50 -3.94
C PRO A 172 0.60 10.91 -2.65
N SER A 173 -0.48 11.68 -2.78
CA SER A 173 -1.36 12.02 -1.67
C SER A 173 -2.07 10.73 -1.24
N VAL A 174 -1.66 10.17 -0.11
CA VAL A 174 -2.20 8.93 0.46
C VAL A 174 -2.47 9.14 1.92
N ARG A 175 -3.61 8.65 2.38
CA ARG A 175 -3.94 8.46 3.78
C ARG A 175 -4.32 7.01 3.99
N ALA A 176 -3.61 6.32 4.86
CA ALA A 176 -3.91 4.97 5.29
C ALA A 176 -4.29 4.95 6.78
N GLU A 177 -5.31 4.19 7.10
CA GLU A 177 -5.76 3.92 8.46
C GLU A 177 -5.61 2.44 8.76
N PHE A 178 -5.12 2.09 9.95
CA PHE A 178 -4.78 0.73 10.32
C PHE A 178 -5.47 0.31 11.62
N SER A 179 -5.81 -0.97 11.70
CA SER A 179 -6.43 -1.56 12.89
C SER A 179 -6.18 -3.06 12.96
N ALA A 180 -6.65 -3.71 14.04
CA ALA A 180 -6.62 -5.17 14.20
C ALA A 180 -5.22 -5.79 14.00
N TYR A 181 -4.22 -5.27 14.71
CA TYR A 181 -2.85 -5.74 14.61
C TYR A 181 -2.64 -7.12 15.23
N GLU A 182 -1.91 -7.97 14.51
CA GLU A 182 -1.40 -9.25 14.97
C GLU A 182 0.10 -9.34 14.66
N GLN A 183 0.94 -9.49 15.69
CA GLN A 183 2.38 -9.59 15.49
C GLN A 183 2.73 -10.96 14.88
N THR A 184 3.55 -10.96 13.84
CA THR A 184 3.94 -12.16 13.10
C THR A 184 5.46 -12.32 13.15
N GLU A 185 5.96 -13.54 13.31
CA GLU A 185 7.40 -13.77 13.21
C GLU A 185 7.89 -13.49 11.77
N CYS A 186 8.99 -12.74 11.65
CA CYS A 186 9.58 -12.40 10.36
C CYS A 186 10.13 -13.66 9.70
N VAL A 187 9.85 -13.86 8.40
CA VAL A 187 10.49 -14.93 7.63
C VAL A 187 11.88 -14.42 7.22
N SER A 188 12.91 -14.87 7.93
CA SER A 188 14.29 -14.60 7.53
C SER A 188 14.59 -15.36 6.24
N SER A 189 14.62 -14.68 5.10
CA SER A 189 15.05 -15.26 3.82
C SER A 189 16.53 -15.64 3.91
N SER A 190 16.80 -16.88 4.32
CA SER A 190 18.08 -17.54 4.20
C SER A 190 17.88 -18.93 3.58
N GLU A 191 17.33 -18.98 2.37
CA GLU A 191 17.42 -20.17 1.52
C GLU A 191 18.39 -19.89 0.38
N SER A 192 19.67 -20.17 0.65
CA SER A 192 20.62 -20.50 -0.40
C SER A 192 20.12 -21.76 -1.10
N VAL A 193 19.89 -21.68 -2.40
CA VAL A 193 19.70 -22.83 -3.29
C VAL A 193 20.98 -23.68 -3.21
N SER A 194 20.99 -24.71 -2.36
CA SER A 194 21.91 -25.83 -2.49
C SER A 194 21.23 -26.91 -3.31
N GLU A 195 21.49 -26.81 -4.61
CA GLU A 195 21.42 -27.88 -5.58
C GLU A 195 22.19 -29.09 -5.04
N THR A 196 21.48 -30.11 -4.52
CA THR A 196 22.07 -31.43 -4.28
C THR A 196 21.58 -32.37 -5.35
N ALA A 197 22.49 -32.67 -6.28
CA ALA A 197 22.36 -33.65 -7.33
C ALA A 197 21.95 -35.05 -6.80
N PRO A 198 21.30 -35.88 -7.63
CA PRO A 198 20.76 -37.16 -7.20
C PRO A 198 21.87 -38.22 -7.14
N GLU A 199 21.94 -38.98 -6.05
CA GLU A 199 22.74 -40.19 -5.97
C GLU A 199 21.82 -41.41 -6.18
N GLU A 200 21.91 -42.02 -7.38
CA GLU A 200 21.43 -43.36 -7.67
C GLU A 200 22.27 -44.40 -6.94
N THR A 201 21.64 -45.43 -6.35
CA THR A 201 21.73 -46.86 -6.76
C THR A 201 21.02 -47.76 -5.73
N HIS A 202 19.91 -48.43 -6.13
CA HIS A 202 19.80 -49.87 -6.48
C HIS A 202 19.62 -50.77 -5.21
N ILE A 203 18.70 -51.74 -5.04
CA ILE A 203 17.93 -52.70 -5.87
C ILE A 203 16.83 -53.30 -4.94
N THR A 204 15.58 -53.59 -5.30
CA THR A 204 15.14 -54.88 -5.89
C THR A 204 13.61 -54.96 -6.02
N SER A 205 13.18 -55.20 -7.26
CA SER A 205 12.08 -56.01 -7.80
C SER A 205 10.71 -56.11 -7.12
N SER A 206 9.68 -55.77 -7.91
CA SER A 206 8.64 -56.72 -8.32
C SER A 206 8.13 -56.36 -9.73
N GLU A 207 8.37 -57.26 -10.69
CA GLU A 207 7.83 -57.26 -12.06
C GLU A 207 6.32 -57.53 -12.07
N THR A 208 5.57 -56.87 -12.97
CA THR A 208 4.54 -57.49 -13.84
C THR A 208 4.15 -56.52 -14.97
N THR A 209 4.76 -56.77 -16.13
CA THR A 209 4.20 -56.95 -17.50
C THR A 209 3.07 -56.05 -18.07
N ALA A 210 3.48 -55.26 -19.10
CA ALA A 210 2.84 -54.94 -20.41
C ALA A 210 1.40 -54.35 -20.48
N ALA A 211 1.01 -53.45 -21.39
CA ALA A 211 1.51 -53.11 -22.72
C ALA A 211 1.10 -51.68 -23.14
N CYS A 212 1.87 -51.10 -24.06
CA CYS A 212 1.57 -49.90 -24.85
C CYS A 212 0.77 -50.31 -26.11
N THR A 213 -0.27 -49.54 -26.48
CA THR A 213 -0.83 -49.55 -27.84
C THR A 213 -1.16 -48.13 -28.29
N THR A 214 -0.41 -47.71 -29.30
CA THR A 214 -0.62 -46.59 -30.21
C THR A 214 -1.80 -46.86 -31.14
N VAL A 215 -2.62 -45.84 -31.45
CA VAL A 215 -3.37 -45.78 -32.72
C VAL A 215 -3.24 -44.40 -33.33
N GLN A 216 -2.81 -44.38 -34.59
CA GLN A 216 -2.66 -43.24 -35.49
C GLN A 216 -3.97 -42.88 -36.22
N THR A 217 -4.12 -41.58 -36.50
CA THR A 217 -4.51 -40.93 -37.76
C THR A 217 -5.68 -41.45 -38.59
N GLU A 218 -6.66 -40.57 -38.87
CA GLU A 218 -7.18 -40.38 -40.22
C GLU A 218 -7.54 -38.90 -40.50
N VAL A 219 -7.16 -38.47 -41.71
CA VAL A 219 -7.30 -37.13 -42.31
C VAL A 219 -8.39 -37.25 -43.37
N ILE A 220 -9.35 -36.31 -43.45
CA ILE A 220 -10.01 -35.97 -44.72
C ILE A 220 -10.32 -34.47 -44.77
N SER A 221 -9.80 -33.82 -45.81
CA SER A 221 -10.08 -32.46 -46.28
C SER A 221 -11.51 -32.32 -46.82
N GLU A 222 -12.06 -31.12 -47.02
CA GLU A 222 -12.16 -30.51 -48.37
C GLU A 222 -12.63 -29.04 -48.32
N THR A 223 -12.32 -28.33 -49.40
CA THR A 223 -12.21 -26.88 -49.63
C THR A 223 -13.31 -26.31 -50.54
N SER A 224 -13.82 -25.08 -50.24
CA SER A 224 -14.19 -23.92 -51.14
C SER A 224 -15.20 -24.14 -52.31
N PRO A 225 -15.78 -23.11 -53.03
CA PRO A 225 -15.32 -21.74 -53.25
C PRO A 225 -16.35 -20.56 -53.32
N VAL A 226 -15.75 -19.37 -53.48
CA VAL A 226 -16.11 -17.97 -53.81
C VAL A 226 -17.28 -17.66 -54.79
N HIS A 227 -17.95 -16.51 -54.60
CA HIS A 227 -18.31 -15.44 -55.60
C HIS A 227 -18.88 -14.22 -54.84
N THR A 228 -18.37 -12.97 -54.89
CA THR A 228 -18.21 -11.92 -55.95
C THR A 228 -19.17 -10.73 -55.68
N ALA A 229 -18.63 -9.52 -55.89
CA ALA A 229 -19.08 -8.17 -55.52
C ALA A 229 -20.38 -7.61 -56.15
N MET A 230 -20.89 -6.50 -55.58
CA MET A 230 -21.34 -5.22 -56.19
C MET A 230 -22.09 -4.37 -55.14
N THR A 231 -21.70 -3.12 -54.81
CA THR A 231 -21.96 -1.81 -55.46
C THR A 231 -23.13 -1.03 -54.81
N GLU A 232 -22.77 0.14 -54.28
CA GLU A 232 -23.46 1.44 -54.14
C GLU A 232 -24.95 1.60 -54.55
N ALA A 233 -25.77 2.20 -53.67
CA ALA A 233 -26.79 3.21 -54.02
C ALA A 233 -27.40 3.87 -52.77
N ALA A 234 -27.45 5.20 -52.78
CA ALA A 234 -28.28 6.04 -51.92
C ALA A 234 -29.78 5.93 -52.28
N SER A 235 -30.68 6.18 -51.31
CA SER A 235 -31.86 7.04 -51.53
C SER A 235 -32.60 7.34 -50.22
N ASP A 236 -32.87 8.63 -50.04
CA ASP A 236 -33.95 9.28 -49.31
C ASP A 236 -35.26 8.47 -49.25
N THR A 237 -35.96 8.51 -48.10
CA THR A 237 -37.19 9.32 -47.91
C THR A 237 -37.78 9.12 -46.51
N ALA A 238 -38.19 10.27 -45.94
CA ALA A 238 -38.74 10.54 -44.62
C ALA A 238 -40.06 9.82 -44.23
N VAL A 239 -40.42 9.88 -42.93
CA VAL A 239 -41.50 10.76 -42.38
C VAL A 239 -41.79 10.45 -40.90
N SER A 240 -41.65 11.50 -40.07
CA SER A 240 -42.48 11.93 -38.90
C SER A 240 -42.63 10.99 -37.68
N SER A 241 -42.46 11.46 -36.43
CA SER A 241 -43.01 12.71 -35.86
C SER A 241 -42.27 13.16 -34.58
N GLN A 242 -42.08 14.48 -34.51
CA GLN A 242 -42.11 15.44 -33.38
C GLN A 242 -42.13 14.89 -31.94
N GLU A 243 -41.36 15.42 -30.99
CA GLU A 243 -41.57 16.74 -30.37
C GLU A 243 -40.29 17.28 -29.69
N THR A 244 -39.97 18.56 -29.89
CA THR A 244 -38.89 19.29 -29.20
C THR A 244 -39.48 20.58 -28.65
N THR A 245 -39.38 20.80 -27.34
CA THR A 245 -39.71 22.07 -26.69
C THR A 245 -38.41 22.86 -26.45
N VAL A 246 -38.30 24.00 -27.15
CA VAL A 246 -37.29 25.04 -26.90
C VAL A 246 -37.94 26.15 -26.07
N THR A 247 -37.33 26.47 -24.93
CA THR A 247 -37.70 27.60 -24.08
C THR A 247 -37.02 28.88 -24.60
N THR A 248 -37.82 29.87 -25.00
CA THR A 248 -37.35 31.25 -25.26
C THR A 248 -37.93 32.23 -24.24
N VAL A 249 -37.05 33.09 -23.74
CA VAL A 249 -37.24 34.12 -22.71
C VAL A 249 -37.96 35.37 -23.27
N PRO A 250 -38.85 36.04 -22.53
CA PRO A 250 -39.41 37.32 -22.96
C PRO A 250 -38.53 38.52 -22.57
N VAL A 251 -38.32 39.43 -23.53
CA VAL A 251 -37.81 40.80 -23.35
C VAL A 251 -39.00 41.73 -23.13
N THR A 252 -38.95 42.54 -22.06
CA THR A 252 -39.91 43.62 -21.78
C THR A 252 -39.19 44.96 -21.93
N THR A 253 -39.67 45.80 -22.85
CA THR A 253 -39.29 47.21 -22.96
C THR A 253 -40.33 48.05 -22.20
N MET A 254 -39.88 48.91 -21.29
CA MET A 254 -40.70 49.94 -20.64
C MET A 254 -40.63 51.24 -21.44
N GLU A 255 -41.80 51.83 -21.74
CA GLU A 255 -42.01 53.28 -21.72
C GLU A 255 -42.32 53.73 -20.28
#